data_AF-A0A7X2L9Z2-F1
#
_entry.id   AF-A0A7X2L9Z2-F1
#
_cell.length_a   1.000
_cell.length_b   1.000
_cell.length_c   1.000
_cell.angle_alpha   90.00
_cell.angle_beta   90.00
_cell.angle_gamma   90.00
#
_symmetry.space_group_name_H-M   'P 1'
#
loop_
_entity.id
_entity.type
_entity.pdbx_description
1 polymer ?
#
loop_
_entity_poly.entity_id
_entity_poly.type
_entity_poly.pdbx_seq_one_letter_code
_entity_poly.pdbx_strand_id
1 'polypeptide(L)'
;MTVLREGMVGAAVLELQRLLIANAFNAPDSCVYCADTTAAVRAAQIRFGLVVDGIAGPKTLAALQSGARNVRHLTAADLQAAAEALDVPLAAIRAVNEVESLGSGFLPDGRPVILFERHIMHRQLQRAGKDADALARQFPNLVNPKRGGYVGNAGEHMRLARAVQIDEDCALASASWGAFQVMGFHWKLLDYPSVQHFVAAMRTSEAAQLDAFVRFVNADPTMLKALRAGKWATFAQLYNGPAYKANLYDVKLARAFDRYQAEEEVAA
;
A
#
# COMPACT_ATOMS: atom_id res chain seq x y z
N MET A 1 9.36 -11.35 7.15
CA MET A 1 8.55 -11.72 8.33
C MET A 1 7.31 -12.44 7.86
N THR A 2 6.88 -13.46 8.59
CA THR A 2 5.77 -14.34 8.21
C THR A 2 4.43 -13.65 8.42
N VAL A 3 3.56 -13.70 7.41
CA VAL A 3 2.16 -13.30 7.51
C VAL A 3 1.35 -14.53 7.88
N LEU A 4 0.62 -14.48 8.98
CA LEU A 4 -0.21 -15.58 9.48
C LEU A 4 -1.70 -15.26 9.27
N ARG A 5 -2.45 -16.24 8.75
CA ARG A 5 -3.88 -16.11 8.43
C ARG A 5 -4.60 -17.44 8.59
N GLU A 6 -5.92 -17.39 8.54
CA GLU A 6 -6.80 -18.55 8.69
C GLU A 6 -6.42 -19.73 7.77
N GLY A 7 -6.53 -20.94 8.33
CA GLY A 7 -6.16 -22.20 7.69
C GLY A 7 -4.66 -22.56 7.83
N MET A 8 -3.82 -21.67 8.31
CA MET A 8 -2.41 -21.98 8.59
C MET A 8 -2.25 -22.83 9.85
N VAL A 9 -1.26 -23.73 9.85
CA VAL A 9 -0.94 -24.61 10.97
C VAL A 9 0.56 -24.58 11.24
N GLY A 10 0.97 -24.55 12.51
CA GLY A 10 2.36 -24.78 12.92
C GLY A 10 2.81 -23.93 14.10
N ALA A 11 4.10 -24.04 14.43
CA ALA A 11 4.70 -23.40 15.60
C ALA A 11 4.55 -21.87 15.61
N ALA A 12 4.60 -21.22 14.45
CA ALA A 12 4.39 -19.77 14.35
C ALA A 12 2.97 -19.34 14.74
N VAL A 13 1.96 -20.17 14.46
CA VAL A 13 0.57 -19.92 14.88
C VAL A 13 0.43 -20.12 16.38
N LEU A 14 1.07 -21.15 16.94
CA LEU A 14 1.12 -21.37 18.38
C LEU A 14 1.75 -20.20 19.12
N GLU A 15 2.85 -19.66 18.59
CA GLU A 15 3.51 -18.48 19.15
C GLU A 15 2.60 -17.25 19.12
N LEU A 16 1.91 -17.00 18.00
CA LEU A 16 0.89 -15.95 17.90
C LEU A 16 -0.23 -16.13 18.94
N GLN A 17 -0.77 -17.34 19.07
CA GLN A 17 -1.82 -17.67 20.02
C GLN A 17 -1.39 -17.38 21.46
N ARG A 18 -0.17 -17.77 21.84
CA ARG A 18 0.40 -17.48 23.16
C ARG A 18 0.62 -15.99 23.37
N LEU A 19 1.05 -15.25 22.35
CA LEU A 19 1.16 -13.78 22.41
C LEU A 19 -0.21 -13.13 22.63
N LEU A 20 -1.26 -13.64 21.98
CA LEU A 20 -2.64 -13.17 22.18
C LEU A 20 -3.11 -13.42 23.62
N ILE A 21 -2.91 -14.64 24.14
CA ILE A 21 -3.25 -15.01 25.52
C ILE A 21 -2.48 -14.15 26.52
N ALA A 22 -1.18 -13.95 26.32
CA ALA A 22 -0.34 -13.11 27.17
C ALA A 22 -0.80 -11.64 27.18
N ASN A 23 -1.46 -11.21 26.10
CA ASN A 23 -2.09 -9.90 25.96
C ASN A 23 -3.55 -9.88 26.43
N ALA A 24 -4.02 -10.92 27.14
CA ALA A 24 -5.38 -11.07 27.67
C ALA A 24 -6.49 -11.15 26.59
N PHE A 25 -6.17 -11.66 25.40
CA PHE A 25 -7.18 -12.03 24.40
C PHE A 25 -7.55 -13.51 24.55
N ASN A 26 -8.82 -13.84 24.27
CA ASN A 26 -9.27 -15.22 24.22
C ASN A 26 -8.82 -15.87 22.91
N ALA A 27 -7.83 -16.76 22.97
CA ALA A 27 -7.33 -17.51 21.81
C ALA A 27 -7.06 -18.98 22.21
N PRO A 28 -7.20 -19.93 21.27
CA PRO A 28 -6.85 -21.33 21.53
C PRO A 28 -5.33 -21.53 21.58
N ASP A 29 -4.84 -22.61 22.20
CA ASP A 29 -3.42 -23.04 22.19
C ASP A 29 -3.30 -24.34 21.36
N SER A 30 -3.59 -24.25 20.05
CA SER A 30 -3.85 -25.40 19.18
C SER A 30 -2.90 -25.53 17.98
N CYS A 31 -2.01 -24.56 17.76
CA CYS A 31 -1.18 -24.41 16.55
C CYS A 31 -1.96 -24.22 15.25
N VAL A 32 -3.31 -24.16 15.28
CA VAL A 32 -4.17 -24.03 14.10
C VAL A 32 -4.80 -22.64 14.09
N TYR A 33 -4.64 -21.91 12.98
CA TYR A 33 -5.24 -20.60 12.81
C TYR A 33 -6.69 -20.81 12.38
N CYS A 34 -7.56 -21.05 13.35
CA CYS A 34 -9.00 -21.23 13.16
C CYS A 34 -9.76 -19.90 13.33
N ALA A 35 -11.09 -19.95 13.17
CA ALA A 35 -11.99 -18.82 13.38
C ALA A 35 -11.81 -18.12 14.75
N ASP A 36 -11.58 -18.88 15.83
CA ASP A 36 -11.33 -18.29 17.16
C ASP A 36 -10.01 -17.50 17.20
N THR A 37 -8.98 -17.98 16.48
CA THR A 37 -7.72 -17.24 16.33
C THR A 37 -7.93 -15.99 15.49
N THR A 38 -8.70 -16.07 14.40
CA THR A 38 -9.11 -14.91 13.59
C THR A 38 -9.83 -13.87 14.45
N ALA A 39 -10.79 -14.28 15.27
CA ALA A 39 -11.53 -13.41 16.18
C ALA A 39 -10.62 -12.75 17.21
N ALA A 40 -9.70 -13.51 17.82
CA ALA A 40 -8.72 -12.98 18.77
C ALA A 40 -7.80 -11.93 18.13
N VAL A 41 -7.33 -12.18 16.91
CA VAL A 41 -6.49 -11.23 16.16
C VAL A 41 -7.27 -9.96 15.83
N ARG A 42 -8.53 -10.07 15.41
CA ARG A 42 -9.39 -8.90 15.16
C ARG A 42 -9.61 -8.08 16.42
N ALA A 43 -9.88 -8.73 17.56
CA ALA A 43 -9.99 -8.05 18.85
C ALA A 43 -8.70 -7.30 19.21
N ALA A 44 -7.54 -7.89 18.92
CA ALA A 44 -6.25 -7.21 19.10
C ALA A 44 -6.07 -6.02 18.17
N GLN A 45 -6.42 -6.17 16.89
CA GLN A 45 -6.35 -5.09 15.92
C GLN A 45 -7.24 -3.91 16.31
N ILE A 46 -8.46 -4.19 16.78
CA ILE A 46 -9.37 -3.17 17.33
C ILE A 46 -8.73 -2.48 18.53
N ARG A 47 -8.25 -3.24 19.53
CA ARG A 47 -7.66 -2.68 20.76
C ARG A 47 -6.47 -1.78 20.48
N PHE A 48 -5.62 -2.15 19.52
CA PHE A 48 -4.43 -1.38 19.16
C PHE A 48 -4.66 -0.33 18.07
N GLY A 49 -5.89 -0.17 17.57
CA GLY A 49 -6.23 0.80 16.53
C GLY A 49 -5.54 0.51 15.18
N LEU A 50 -5.41 -0.76 14.82
CA LEU A 50 -4.88 -1.22 13.53
C LEU A 50 -5.99 -1.31 12.47
N VAL A 51 -5.60 -1.59 11.23
CA VAL A 51 -6.53 -2.15 10.25
C VAL A 51 -7.00 -3.52 10.76
N VAL A 52 -8.32 -3.73 10.74
CA VAL A 52 -8.96 -4.97 11.20
C VAL A 52 -9.20 -5.86 10.00
N ASP A 53 -8.26 -6.76 9.70
CA ASP A 53 -8.33 -7.71 8.58
C ASP A 53 -8.32 -9.18 9.06
N GLY A 54 -8.09 -9.41 10.36
CA GLY A 54 -7.93 -10.76 10.91
C GLY A 54 -6.67 -11.47 10.41
N ILE A 55 -5.68 -10.73 9.92
CA ILE A 55 -4.40 -11.23 9.46
C ILE A 55 -3.32 -10.78 10.46
N ALA A 56 -2.59 -11.75 11.01
CA ALA A 56 -1.46 -11.48 11.89
C ALA A 56 -0.20 -11.26 11.05
N GLY A 57 -0.10 -10.05 10.48
CA GLY A 57 1.10 -9.56 9.81
C GLY A 57 2.09 -8.86 10.77
N PRO A 58 3.19 -8.29 10.24
CA PRO A 58 4.22 -7.64 11.04
C PRO A 58 3.70 -6.54 11.98
N LYS A 59 2.67 -5.79 11.56
CA LYS A 59 2.08 -4.71 12.37
C LYS A 59 1.34 -5.24 13.59
N THR A 60 0.52 -6.28 13.39
CA THR A 60 -0.21 -6.95 14.48
C THR A 60 0.77 -7.57 15.47
N LEU A 61 1.78 -8.29 14.98
CA LEU A 61 2.80 -8.91 15.83
C LEU A 61 3.60 -7.87 16.62
N ALA A 62 4.04 -6.78 15.96
CA ALA A 62 4.76 -5.72 16.63
C ALA A 62 3.92 -5.07 17.74
N ALA A 63 2.63 -4.80 17.50
CA ALA A 63 1.73 -4.24 18.51
C ALA A 63 1.48 -5.18 19.69
N LEU A 64 1.35 -6.48 19.45
CA LEU A 64 1.24 -7.49 20.51
C LEU A 64 2.51 -7.59 21.36
N GLN A 65 3.69 -7.37 20.76
CA GLN A 65 4.98 -7.44 21.45
C GLN A 65 5.30 -6.16 22.22
N SER A 66 5.02 -4.99 21.65
CA SER A 66 5.34 -3.68 22.26
C SER A 66 4.21 -3.14 23.15
N GLY A 67 2.99 -3.67 23.02
CA GLY A 67 1.79 -3.13 23.64
C GLY A 67 1.25 -1.85 22.98
N ALA A 68 1.83 -1.41 21.86
CA ALA A 68 1.41 -0.18 21.17
C ALA A 68 1.61 -0.22 19.65
N ARG A 69 0.74 0.47 18.93
CA ARG A 69 0.85 0.66 17.49
C ARG A 69 1.90 1.74 17.15
N ASN A 70 2.60 1.57 16.03
CA ASN A 70 3.35 2.67 15.41
C ASN A 70 2.41 3.72 14.82
N VAL A 71 2.51 4.97 15.26
CA VAL A 71 1.64 6.09 14.85
C VAL A 71 1.57 6.30 13.33
N ARG A 72 2.61 5.89 12.58
CA ARG A 72 2.64 6.02 11.12
C ARG A 72 1.86 4.94 10.38
N HIS A 73 1.42 3.87 11.06
CA HIS A 73 0.66 2.82 10.41
C HIS A 73 -0.75 3.30 10.03
N LEU A 74 -1.38 2.60 9.10
CA LEU A 74 -2.76 2.79 8.74
C LEU A 74 -3.69 2.21 9.81
N THR A 75 -4.86 2.83 9.98
CA THR A 75 -5.89 2.44 10.95
C THR A 75 -7.22 2.14 10.25
N ALA A 76 -8.14 1.48 10.95
CA ALA A 76 -9.50 1.31 10.45
C ALA A 76 -10.23 2.64 10.20
N ALA A 77 -9.95 3.67 11.01
CA ALA A 77 -10.54 5.00 10.85
C ALA A 77 -10.07 5.69 9.55
N ASP A 78 -8.80 5.48 9.15
CA ASP A 78 -8.29 6.00 7.88
C ASP A 78 -9.01 5.35 6.69
N LEU A 79 -9.31 4.05 6.77
CA LEU A 79 -10.07 3.34 5.73
C LEU A 79 -11.52 3.84 5.66
N GLN A 80 -12.14 4.12 6.81
CA GLN A 80 -13.48 4.71 6.87
C GLN A 80 -13.53 6.10 6.24
N ALA A 81 -12.57 6.97 6.58
CA ALA A 81 -12.45 8.30 5.98
C ALA A 81 -12.24 8.23 4.46
N ALA A 82 -11.45 7.27 3.97
CA ALA A 82 -11.27 7.05 2.54
C ALA A 82 -12.56 6.55 1.85
N ALA A 83 -13.35 5.71 2.51
CA ALA A 83 -14.63 5.23 2.00
C ALA A 83 -15.63 6.38 1.84
N GLU A 84 -15.72 7.25 2.85
CA GLU A 84 -16.54 8.46 2.82
C GLU A 84 -16.08 9.43 1.72
N ALA A 85 -14.78 9.67 1.60
CA ALA A 85 -14.21 10.57 0.59
C ALA A 85 -14.49 10.11 -0.84
N LEU A 86 -14.52 8.79 -1.08
CA LEU A 86 -14.79 8.20 -2.39
C LEU A 86 -16.26 7.87 -2.61
N ASP A 87 -17.12 8.00 -1.60
CA ASP A 87 -18.54 7.59 -1.61
C ASP A 87 -18.69 6.13 -2.07
N VAL A 88 -18.03 5.23 -1.35
CA VAL A 88 -18.03 3.78 -1.57
C VAL A 88 -18.27 3.05 -0.25
N PRO A 89 -18.78 1.80 -0.26
CA PRO A 89 -18.85 0.99 0.95
C PRO A 89 -17.46 0.80 1.58
N LEU A 90 -17.38 0.74 2.92
CA LEU A 90 -16.13 0.46 3.63
C LEU A 90 -15.49 -0.85 3.16
N ALA A 91 -16.31 -1.88 2.92
CA ALA A 91 -15.88 -3.14 2.35
C ALA A 91 -15.05 -2.99 1.06
N ALA A 92 -15.38 -2.02 0.19
CA ALA A 92 -14.62 -1.76 -1.04
C ALA A 92 -13.22 -1.23 -0.75
N ILE A 93 -13.08 -0.30 0.19
CA ILE A 93 -11.77 0.24 0.60
C ILE A 93 -10.95 -0.81 1.35
N ARG A 94 -11.57 -1.63 2.20
CA ARG A 94 -10.89 -2.76 2.86
C ARG A 94 -10.37 -3.77 1.83
N ALA A 95 -11.18 -4.10 0.80
CA ALA A 95 -10.77 -4.98 -0.28
C ALA A 95 -9.60 -4.42 -1.09
N VAL A 96 -9.67 -3.14 -1.48
CA VAL A 96 -8.58 -2.45 -2.18
C VAL A 96 -7.33 -2.41 -1.32
N ASN A 97 -7.43 -2.04 -0.04
CA ASN A 97 -6.29 -2.00 0.86
C ASN A 97 -5.64 -3.39 1.03
N GLU A 98 -6.41 -4.47 1.12
CA GLU A 98 -5.83 -5.82 1.21
C GLU A 98 -5.09 -6.23 -0.07
N VAL A 99 -5.62 -5.88 -1.24
CA VAL A 99 -5.16 -6.42 -2.52
C VAL A 99 -4.12 -5.54 -3.21
N GLU A 100 -4.27 -4.22 -3.14
CA GLU A 100 -3.46 -3.24 -3.88
C GLU A 100 -2.35 -2.60 -3.02
N SER A 101 -2.41 -2.77 -1.70
CA SER A 101 -1.36 -2.29 -0.80
C SER A 101 -0.21 -3.28 -0.71
N LEU A 102 1.01 -2.75 -0.59
CA LEU A 102 2.19 -3.52 -0.19
C LEU A 102 2.17 -3.95 1.29
N GLY A 103 1.12 -3.58 2.03
CA GLY A 103 0.97 -3.83 3.46
C GLY A 103 1.76 -2.81 4.29
N SER A 104 3.09 -2.75 4.13
CA SER A 104 3.93 -1.73 4.78
C SER A 104 4.31 -0.62 3.82
N GLY A 105 3.93 0.62 4.14
CA GLY A 105 4.31 1.81 3.39
C GLY A 105 5.73 2.29 3.65
N PHE A 106 6.42 1.70 4.62
CA PHE A 106 7.77 2.07 5.03
C PHE A 106 8.70 0.86 5.07
N LEU A 107 9.97 1.10 4.76
CA LEU A 107 11.08 0.18 4.99
C LEU A 107 11.42 0.10 6.49
N PRO A 108 12.18 -0.91 6.93
CA PRO A 108 12.63 -1.01 8.33
C PRO A 108 13.43 0.19 8.83
N ASP A 109 14.14 0.89 7.94
CA ASP A 109 14.88 2.13 8.26
C ASP A 109 13.98 3.38 8.34
N GLY A 110 12.66 3.21 8.16
CA GLY A 110 11.66 4.27 8.29
C GLY A 110 11.46 5.13 7.06
N ARG A 111 12.19 4.92 5.95
CA ARG A 111 11.92 5.59 4.67
C ARG A 111 10.70 4.98 3.99
N PRO A 112 9.92 5.74 3.21
CA PRO A 112 8.80 5.18 2.47
C PRO A 112 9.29 4.14 1.45
N VAL A 113 8.48 3.11 1.20
CA VAL A 113 8.74 2.19 0.10
C VAL A 113 8.66 2.95 -1.21
N ILE A 114 9.64 2.77 -2.09
CA ILE A 114 9.65 3.39 -3.42
C ILE A 114 10.11 2.39 -4.48
N LEU A 115 9.72 2.66 -5.73
CA LEU A 115 10.37 2.09 -6.92
C LEU A 115 10.74 3.23 -7.86
N PHE A 116 12.03 3.35 -8.20
CA PHE A 116 12.49 4.40 -9.10
C PHE A 116 12.49 3.91 -10.56
N GLU A 117 11.82 4.67 -11.42
CA GLU A 117 11.59 4.33 -12.82
C GLU A 117 12.47 5.15 -13.76
N ARG A 118 13.63 4.59 -14.16
CA ARG A 118 14.60 5.27 -15.04
C ARG A 118 14.03 5.74 -16.39
N HIS A 119 12.96 5.09 -16.85
CA HIS A 119 12.25 5.43 -18.08
C HIS A 119 11.23 6.54 -17.91
N ILE A 120 10.72 6.72 -16.70
CA ILE A 120 9.94 7.90 -16.33
C ILE A 120 10.90 9.08 -16.12
N MET A 121 12.08 8.87 -15.53
CA MET A 121 13.11 9.92 -15.40
C MET A 121 13.50 10.49 -16.76
N HIS A 122 13.77 9.62 -17.75
CA HIS A 122 14.02 10.04 -19.13
C HIS A 122 12.87 10.91 -19.69
N ARG A 123 11.62 10.45 -19.55
CA ARG A 123 10.44 11.20 -20.02
C ARG A 123 10.27 12.56 -19.30
N GLN A 124 10.48 12.59 -17.99
CA GLN A 124 10.33 13.82 -17.19
C GLN A 124 11.42 14.84 -17.54
N LEU A 125 12.66 14.39 -17.75
CA LEU A 125 13.75 15.24 -18.24
C LEU A 125 13.45 15.85 -19.62
N GLN A 126 12.90 15.05 -20.55
CA GLN A 126 12.47 15.57 -21.87
C GLN A 126 11.39 16.64 -21.73
N ARG A 127 10.39 16.40 -20.87
CA ARG A 127 9.31 17.37 -20.59
C ARG A 127 9.83 18.65 -19.94
N ALA A 128 10.90 18.56 -19.17
CA ALA A 128 11.60 19.70 -18.57
C ALA A 128 12.57 20.41 -19.55
N GLY A 129 12.59 20.01 -20.83
CA GLY A 129 13.46 20.62 -21.84
C GLY A 129 14.93 20.23 -21.75
N LYS A 130 15.28 19.16 -21.01
CA LYS A 130 16.65 18.66 -20.90
C LYS A 130 16.98 17.63 -21.98
N ASP A 131 18.26 17.52 -22.35
CA ASP A 131 18.76 16.47 -23.25
C ASP A 131 18.81 15.12 -22.52
N ALA A 132 17.66 14.46 -22.45
CA ALA A 132 17.51 13.18 -21.78
C ALA A 132 18.32 12.05 -22.46
N ASP A 133 18.61 12.15 -23.76
CA ASP A 133 19.37 11.14 -24.50
C ASP A 133 20.87 11.25 -24.25
N ALA A 134 21.41 12.47 -24.10
CA ALA A 134 22.76 12.67 -23.56
C ALA A 134 22.85 12.17 -22.12
N LEU A 135 21.88 12.51 -21.26
CA LEU A 135 21.84 12.03 -19.88
C LEU A 135 21.69 10.51 -19.79
N ALA A 136 20.96 9.87 -20.70
CA ALA A 136 20.84 8.41 -20.76
C ALA A 136 22.17 7.73 -21.14
N ARG A 137 22.99 8.35 -22.00
CA ARG A 137 24.33 7.86 -22.32
C ARG A 137 25.28 8.00 -21.13
N GLN A 138 25.17 9.09 -20.36
CA GLN A 138 26.02 9.34 -19.20
C GLN A 138 25.60 8.53 -17.97
N PHE A 139 24.30 8.33 -17.76
CA PHE A 139 23.72 7.70 -16.57
C PHE A 139 22.69 6.59 -16.92
N PRO A 140 23.06 5.54 -17.68
CA PRO A 140 22.12 4.56 -18.25
C PRO A 140 21.30 3.75 -17.22
N ASN A 141 21.74 3.72 -15.96
CA ASN A 141 21.03 3.07 -14.84
C ASN A 141 19.97 3.96 -14.19
N LEU A 142 20.04 5.27 -14.40
CA LEU A 142 19.16 6.28 -13.81
C LEU A 142 18.27 6.96 -14.85
N VAL A 143 18.73 7.05 -16.09
CA VAL A 143 18.00 7.63 -17.23
C VAL A 143 18.09 6.64 -18.38
N ASN A 144 16.96 6.12 -18.83
CA ASN A 144 16.93 5.18 -19.96
C ASN A 144 15.53 5.09 -20.55
N PRO A 145 15.30 5.18 -21.86
CA PRO A 145 13.96 5.02 -22.44
C PRO A 145 13.33 3.64 -22.16
N LYS A 146 14.15 2.62 -21.84
CA LYS A 146 13.67 1.29 -21.44
C LYS A 146 13.53 1.15 -19.93
N ARG A 147 12.44 0.51 -19.50
CA ARG A 147 12.18 0.15 -18.09
C ARG A 147 13.28 -0.75 -17.50
N GLY A 148 13.33 -0.86 -16.18
CA GLY A 148 14.28 -1.74 -15.47
C GLY A 148 15.39 -1.03 -14.71
N GLY A 149 16.45 -1.79 -14.41
CA GLY A 149 17.56 -1.32 -13.57
C GLY A 149 17.22 -1.30 -12.08
N TYR A 150 16.15 -1.99 -11.68
CA TYR A 150 15.69 -2.08 -10.30
C TYR A 150 16.70 -2.83 -9.42
N VAL A 151 16.90 -2.31 -8.22
CA VAL A 151 17.70 -2.91 -7.14
C VAL A 151 16.79 -3.37 -6.00
N GLY A 152 15.69 -2.66 -5.77
CA GLY A 152 14.69 -2.98 -4.73
C GLY A 152 15.05 -2.47 -3.33
N ASN A 153 14.02 -2.33 -2.49
CA ASN A 153 14.13 -1.91 -1.09
C ASN A 153 14.96 -0.62 -0.91
N ALA A 154 15.88 -0.60 0.07
CA ALA A 154 16.78 0.50 0.34
C ALA A 154 17.68 0.89 -0.86
N GLY A 155 17.90 -0.03 -1.80
CA GLY A 155 18.66 0.23 -3.03
C GLY A 155 17.97 1.23 -3.96
N GLU A 156 16.63 1.27 -3.98
CA GLU A 156 15.90 2.25 -4.78
C GLU A 156 16.12 3.68 -4.27
N HIS A 157 16.25 3.87 -2.96
CA HIS A 157 16.60 5.18 -2.39
C HIS A 157 18.00 5.64 -2.79
N MET A 158 18.96 4.71 -2.93
CA MET A 158 20.28 5.05 -3.46
C MET A 158 20.21 5.50 -4.92
N ARG A 159 19.38 4.84 -5.74
CA ARG A 159 19.14 5.25 -7.13
C ARG A 159 18.48 6.62 -7.18
N LEU A 160 17.43 6.84 -6.40
CA LEU A 160 16.73 8.11 -6.34
C LEU A 160 17.65 9.25 -5.88
N ALA A 161 18.45 9.05 -4.83
CA ALA A 161 19.40 10.04 -4.34
C ALA A 161 20.41 10.48 -5.40
N ARG A 162 20.87 9.55 -6.25
CA ARG A 162 21.74 9.87 -7.39
C ARG A 162 20.99 10.58 -8.52
N ALA A 163 19.75 10.20 -8.79
CA ALA A 163 18.92 10.86 -9.80
C ALA A 163 18.58 12.31 -9.41
N VAL A 164 18.37 12.58 -8.12
CA VAL A 164 18.17 13.94 -7.58
C VAL A 164 19.34 14.87 -7.89
N GLN A 165 20.57 14.34 -7.98
CA GLN A 165 21.74 15.15 -8.38
C GLN A 165 21.72 15.57 -9.86
N ILE A 166 20.92 14.90 -10.71
CA ILE A 166 20.73 15.25 -12.12
C ILE A 166 19.61 16.30 -12.25
N ASP A 167 18.48 16.01 -11.62
CA ASP A 167 17.33 16.92 -11.50
C ASP A 167 16.40 16.43 -10.39
N GLU A 168 16.19 17.25 -9.36
CA GLU A 168 15.39 16.86 -8.21
C GLU A 168 13.93 16.60 -8.57
N ASP A 169 13.27 17.55 -9.24
CA ASP A 169 11.85 17.47 -9.57
C ASP A 169 11.55 16.25 -10.44
N CYS A 170 12.34 16.05 -11.51
CA CYS A 170 12.20 14.90 -12.39
C CYS A 170 12.44 13.60 -11.62
N ALA A 171 13.45 13.56 -10.75
CA ALA A 171 13.79 12.34 -10.01
C ALA A 171 12.66 11.94 -9.06
N LEU A 172 12.16 12.89 -8.26
CA LEU A 172 11.07 12.65 -7.32
C LEU A 172 9.76 12.28 -8.05
N ALA A 173 9.50 12.90 -9.20
CA ALA A 173 8.35 12.59 -10.05
C ALA A 173 8.45 11.19 -10.70
N SER A 174 9.65 10.64 -10.78
CA SER A 174 9.94 9.37 -11.46
C SER A 174 9.99 8.16 -10.54
N ALA A 175 9.56 8.30 -9.29
CA ALA A 175 9.38 7.19 -8.38
C ALA A 175 7.90 6.99 -8.03
N SER A 176 7.49 5.74 -7.80
CA SER A 176 6.27 5.40 -7.06
C SER A 176 6.55 5.44 -5.57
N TRP A 177 5.55 5.78 -4.77
CA TRP A 177 5.73 6.03 -3.33
C TRP A 177 4.69 5.33 -2.46
N GLY A 178 5.15 4.85 -1.32
CA GLY A 178 4.31 4.37 -0.22
C GLY A 178 3.61 3.04 -0.49
N ALA A 179 2.66 2.72 0.38
CA ALA A 179 1.94 1.45 0.39
C ALA A 179 1.18 1.17 -0.91
N PHE A 180 0.65 2.22 -1.56
CA PHE A 180 -0.15 2.12 -2.79
C PHE A 180 0.65 2.41 -4.06
N GLN A 181 1.95 2.72 -3.96
CA GLN A 181 2.83 2.93 -5.11
C GLN A 181 2.33 4.00 -6.10
N VAL A 182 1.74 5.09 -5.61
CA VAL A 182 1.32 6.22 -6.46
C VAL A 182 2.54 6.92 -7.06
N MET A 183 2.53 7.16 -8.37
CA MET A 183 3.64 7.79 -9.07
C MET A 183 3.77 9.28 -8.76
N GLY A 184 4.98 9.73 -8.45
CA GLY A 184 5.27 11.12 -8.08
C GLY A 184 4.90 12.15 -9.14
N PHE A 185 4.95 11.82 -10.44
CA PHE A 185 4.55 12.73 -11.51
C PHE A 185 3.07 13.11 -11.47
N HIS A 186 2.24 12.41 -10.69
CA HIS A 186 0.85 12.78 -10.47
C HIS A 186 0.69 13.93 -9.47
N TRP A 187 1.74 14.40 -8.79
CA TRP A 187 1.64 15.43 -7.74
C TRP A 187 0.70 16.60 -8.10
N LYS A 188 0.77 17.11 -9.34
CA LYS A 188 -0.06 18.22 -9.81
C LYS A 188 -1.52 17.81 -10.06
N LEU A 189 -1.73 16.62 -10.63
CA LEU A 189 -3.07 16.05 -10.83
C LEU A 189 -3.77 15.82 -9.49
N LEU A 190 -3.01 15.45 -8.46
CA LEU A 190 -3.50 15.18 -7.11
C LEU A 190 -3.54 16.42 -6.21
N ASP A 191 -3.40 17.61 -6.81
CA ASP A 191 -3.52 18.90 -6.13
C ASP A 191 -2.51 19.08 -4.97
N TYR A 192 -1.29 18.55 -5.13
CA TYR A 192 -0.17 18.94 -4.26
C TYR A 192 0.53 20.20 -4.81
N PRO A 193 1.07 21.08 -3.96
CA PRO A 193 1.75 22.29 -4.41
C PRO A 193 3.01 22.04 -5.25
N SER A 194 3.74 20.96 -4.96
CA SER A 194 4.92 20.53 -5.70
C SER A 194 5.18 19.04 -5.48
N VAL A 195 6.09 18.46 -6.25
CA VAL A 195 6.51 17.07 -6.06
C VAL A 195 7.18 16.84 -4.70
N GLN A 196 7.89 17.84 -4.17
CA GLN A 196 8.46 17.80 -2.82
C GLN A 196 7.38 17.72 -1.76
N HIS A 197 6.28 18.47 -1.91
CA HIS A 197 5.15 18.39 -0.97
C HIS A 197 4.47 17.03 -1.03
N PHE A 198 4.28 16.47 -2.22
CA PHE A 198 3.80 15.10 -2.40
C PHE A 198 4.73 14.10 -1.67
N VAL A 199 6.04 14.16 -1.92
CA VAL A 199 7.02 13.27 -1.29
C VAL A 199 7.08 13.45 0.24
N ALA A 200 6.98 14.68 0.73
CA ALA A 200 6.90 14.98 2.15
C ALA A 200 5.67 14.32 2.77
N ALA A 201 4.50 14.39 2.13
CA ALA A 201 3.30 13.69 2.57
C ALA A 201 3.53 12.17 2.65
N MET A 202 4.14 11.56 1.62
CA MET A 202 4.44 10.12 1.59
C MET A 202 5.38 9.67 2.72
N ARG A 203 6.19 10.58 3.26
CA ARG A 203 7.11 10.31 4.40
C ARG A 203 6.42 10.38 5.76
N THR A 204 5.25 10.99 5.86
CA THR A 204 4.58 11.26 7.15
C THR A 204 3.94 10.01 7.75
N SER A 205 3.04 9.36 7.03
CA SER A 205 2.29 8.19 7.50
C SER A 205 1.71 7.39 6.34
N GLU A 206 1.28 6.16 6.62
CA GLU A 206 0.51 5.36 5.65
C GLU A 206 -0.87 5.97 5.38
N ALA A 207 -1.45 6.72 6.33
CA ALA A 207 -2.68 7.47 6.11
C ALA A 207 -2.49 8.54 5.02
N ALA A 208 -1.36 9.26 5.02
CA ALA A 208 -1.03 10.20 3.94
C ALA A 208 -0.77 9.49 2.61
N GLN A 209 -0.25 8.26 2.63
CA GLN A 209 -0.08 7.44 1.43
C GLN A 209 -1.43 6.94 0.89
N LEU A 210 -2.38 6.61 1.76
CA LEU A 210 -3.77 6.31 1.39
C LEU A 210 -4.47 7.55 0.82
N ASP A 211 -4.25 8.73 1.39
CA ASP A 211 -4.79 9.99 0.86
C ASP A 211 -4.34 10.23 -0.59
N ALA A 212 -3.06 10.00 -0.93
CA ALA A 212 -2.62 10.08 -2.32
C ALA A 212 -3.33 9.07 -3.24
N PHE A 213 -3.60 7.85 -2.76
CA PHE A 213 -4.39 6.87 -3.49
C PHE A 213 -5.85 7.35 -3.70
N VAL A 214 -6.48 7.87 -2.65
CA VAL A 214 -7.85 8.41 -2.70
C VAL A 214 -7.94 9.54 -3.73
N ARG A 215 -7.01 10.50 -3.67
CA ARG A 215 -6.92 11.58 -4.67
C ARG A 215 -6.73 11.04 -6.07
N PHE A 216 -5.93 10.00 -6.24
CA PHE A 216 -5.66 9.39 -7.55
C PHE A 216 -6.90 8.74 -8.15
N VAL A 217 -7.65 7.98 -7.36
CA VAL A 217 -8.94 7.43 -7.79
C VAL A 217 -9.92 8.55 -8.11
N ASN A 218 -10.00 9.58 -7.27
CA ASN A 218 -10.93 10.70 -7.46
C ASN A 218 -10.61 11.54 -8.71
N ALA A 219 -9.33 11.63 -9.09
CA ALA A 219 -8.88 12.34 -10.28
C ALA A 219 -9.23 11.62 -11.60
N ASP A 220 -9.59 10.33 -11.56
CA ASP A 220 -10.06 9.55 -12.72
C ASP A 220 -11.54 9.17 -12.55
N PRO A 221 -12.48 9.91 -13.18
CA PRO A 221 -13.91 9.64 -13.07
C PRO A 221 -14.31 8.23 -13.53
N THR A 222 -13.56 7.62 -14.45
CA THR A 222 -13.85 6.28 -14.95
C THR A 222 -13.45 5.23 -13.93
N MET A 223 -12.28 5.41 -13.29
CA MET A 223 -11.81 4.56 -12.21
C MET A 223 -12.74 4.66 -10.98
N LEU A 224 -13.10 5.88 -10.57
CA LEU A 224 -14.02 6.11 -9.47
C LEU A 224 -15.39 5.46 -9.72
N LYS A 225 -15.94 5.62 -10.93
CA LYS A 225 -17.21 4.97 -11.31
C LYS A 225 -17.10 3.45 -11.30
N ALA A 226 -15.97 2.89 -11.72
CA ALA A 226 -15.73 1.45 -11.67
C ALA A 226 -15.70 0.94 -10.22
N LEU A 227 -15.00 1.65 -9.32
CA LEU A 227 -14.94 1.30 -7.90
C LEU A 227 -16.31 1.37 -7.23
N ARG A 228 -17.05 2.46 -7.41
CA ARG A 228 -18.42 2.65 -6.88
C ARG A 228 -19.39 1.56 -7.34
N ALA A 229 -19.26 1.14 -8.60
CA ALA A 229 -20.12 0.12 -9.18
C ALA A 229 -19.64 -1.33 -8.93
N GLY A 230 -18.59 -1.54 -8.13
CA GLY A 230 -18.02 -2.88 -7.88
C GLY A 230 -17.48 -3.56 -9.15
N LYS A 231 -17.08 -2.80 -10.18
CA LYS A 231 -16.56 -3.32 -11.45
C LYS A 231 -15.07 -3.66 -11.32
N TRP A 232 -14.75 -4.69 -10.54
CA TRP A 232 -13.39 -5.05 -10.14
C TRP A 232 -12.43 -5.28 -11.32
N ALA A 233 -12.88 -5.89 -12.41
CA ALA A 233 -12.07 -6.06 -13.61
C ALA A 233 -11.70 -4.73 -14.27
N THR A 234 -12.65 -3.80 -14.40
CA THR A 234 -12.41 -2.47 -14.94
C THR A 234 -11.51 -1.66 -14.03
N PHE A 235 -11.77 -1.67 -12.71
CA PHE A 235 -10.95 -0.99 -11.72
C PHE A 235 -9.51 -1.51 -11.74
N ALA A 236 -9.32 -2.83 -11.67
CA ALA A 236 -8.00 -3.46 -11.69
C ALA A 236 -7.24 -3.16 -13.00
N GLN A 237 -7.92 -3.13 -14.15
CA GLN A 237 -7.28 -2.76 -15.41
C GLN A 237 -6.79 -1.31 -15.43
N LEU A 238 -7.59 -0.38 -14.91
CA LEU A 238 -7.24 1.04 -14.86
C LEU A 238 -6.09 1.29 -13.87
N TYR A 239 -6.10 0.60 -12.73
CA TYR A 239 -5.11 0.78 -11.67
C TYR A 239 -3.79 0.02 -11.94
N ASN A 240 -3.87 -1.28 -12.24
CA ASN A 240 -2.70 -2.15 -12.45
C ASN A 240 -2.24 -2.25 -13.91
N GLY A 241 -3.00 -1.67 -14.84
CA GLY A 241 -2.73 -1.72 -16.27
C GLY A 241 -3.24 -3.00 -16.96
N PRO A 242 -2.95 -3.16 -18.27
CA PRO A 242 -3.56 -4.21 -19.10
C PRO A 242 -3.19 -5.63 -18.70
N ALA A 243 -2.10 -5.82 -17.95
CA ALA A 243 -1.63 -7.13 -17.49
C ALA A 243 -2.26 -7.57 -16.15
N TYR A 244 -3.25 -6.86 -15.61
CA TYR A 244 -3.80 -7.11 -14.27
C TYR A 244 -4.27 -8.57 -14.04
N LYS A 245 -4.82 -9.22 -15.07
CA LYS A 245 -5.30 -10.60 -15.00
C LYS A 245 -4.21 -11.61 -14.67
N ALA A 246 -2.96 -11.35 -15.06
CA ALA A 246 -1.85 -12.26 -14.77
C ALA A 246 -1.62 -12.46 -13.27
N ASN A 247 -2.04 -11.49 -12.44
CA ASN A 247 -1.92 -11.52 -10.99
C ASN A 247 -3.27 -11.69 -10.27
N LEU A 248 -4.35 -11.95 -11.03
CA LEU A 248 -5.72 -12.16 -10.54
C LEU A 248 -6.26 -11.01 -9.68
N TYR A 249 -5.87 -9.77 -9.97
CA TYR A 249 -6.28 -8.60 -9.18
C TYR A 249 -7.80 -8.45 -9.08
N ASP A 250 -8.50 -8.65 -10.19
CA ASP A 250 -9.96 -8.63 -10.26
C ASP A 250 -10.62 -9.67 -9.35
N VAL A 251 -10.17 -10.92 -9.43
CA VAL A 251 -10.72 -12.02 -8.62
C VAL A 251 -10.42 -11.81 -7.14
N LYS A 252 -9.21 -11.33 -6.81
CA LYS A 252 -8.81 -11.03 -5.43
C LYS A 252 -9.66 -9.90 -4.83
N LEU A 253 -9.83 -8.80 -5.58
CA LEU A 253 -10.67 -7.67 -5.17
C LEU A 253 -12.11 -8.10 -4.93
N ALA A 254 -12.70 -8.83 -5.89
CA ALA A 254 -14.08 -9.31 -5.76
C ALA A 254 -14.28 -10.19 -4.51
N ARG A 255 -13.40 -11.18 -4.30
CA ARG A 255 -13.48 -12.08 -3.14
C ARG A 255 -13.26 -11.35 -1.81
N ALA A 256 -12.32 -10.40 -1.78
CA ALA A 256 -12.07 -9.62 -0.58
C ALA A 256 -13.28 -8.72 -0.26
N PHE A 257 -13.88 -8.10 -1.28
CA PHE A 257 -15.10 -7.31 -1.13
C PHE A 257 -16.26 -8.14 -0.58
N ASP A 258 -16.59 -9.28 -1.21
CA ASP A 258 -17.69 -10.15 -0.78
C ASP A 258 -17.51 -10.57 0.70
N ARG A 259 -16.28 -10.89 1.10
CA ARG A 259 -15.96 -11.24 2.49
C ARG A 259 -16.19 -10.07 3.43
N TYR A 260 -15.67 -8.87 3.12
CA TYR A 260 -15.83 -7.71 3.98
C TYR A 260 -17.26 -7.20 4.04
N GLN A 261 -18.02 -7.32 2.94
CA GLN A 261 -19.43 -6.98 2.91
C GLN A 261 -20.23 -7.89 3.84
N ALA A 262 -20.03 -9.20 3.77
CA ALA A 262 -20.69 -10.14 4.67
C ALA A 262 -20.35 -9.89 6.15
N GLU A 263 -19.12 -9.48 6.45
CA GLU A 263 -18.72 -9.10 7.82
C GLU A 263 -19.44 -7.85 8.33
N GLU A 264 -19.59 -6.84 7.48
CA GLU A 264 -20.28 -5.58 7.82
C GLU A 264 -21.78 -5.81 8.03
N GLU A 265 -22.40 -6.68 7.23
CA GLU A 265 -23.81 -7.08 7.39
C GLU A 265 -24.08 -7.84 8.69
N VAL A 266 -23.13 -8.65 9.16
CA VAL A 266 -23.26 -9.38 10.45
C VAL A 266 -23.04 -8.45 11.65
N ALA A 267 -22.32 -7.34 11.48
CA ALA A 267 -22.02 -6.39 12.55
C ALA A 267 -23.09 -5.29 12.73
N ALA A 268 -23.99 -5.11 11.76
CA ALA A 268 -25.07 -4.13 11.76
C ALA A 268 -26.33 -4.64 12.46
#